data_AF-A0A285V3S6-F1
#
_entry.id   AF-A0A285V3S6-F1
#
_cell.length_a   1.000
_cell.length_b   1.000
_cell.length_c   1.000
_cell.angle_alpha   90.00
_cell.angle_beta   90.00
_cell.angle_gamma   90.00
#
_symmetry.space_group_name_H-M   'P 1'
#
loop_
_entity.id
_entity.type
_entity.pdbx_description
1 polymer ?
#
loop_
_entity_poly.entity_id
_entity_poly.type
_entity_poly.pdbx_seq_one_letter_code
_entity_poly.pdbx_strand_id
1 'polypeptide(L)'
;MRALLCVGALALGFVAPPAGAAMGLEEMQAASGLADILTSAEHCGYTVDDQALQNYFVAKKLDTPEILAFIKDSMAGKKFSEKPNSSECTLSRSTAASIGVIAQ
;
A
#
# COMPACT_ATOMS: atom_id res chain seq x y z
N MET A 1 49.93 40.30 11.61
CA MET A 1 48.47 40.07 11.49
C MET A 1 48.24 39.26 10.22
N ARG A 2 47.77 38.01 10.37
CA ARG A 2 47.49 37.06 9.28
C ARG A 2 46.02 37.22 8.87
N ALA A 3 45.75 37.28 7.57
CA ALA A 3 44.46 36.88 7.01
C ALA A 3 44.67 36.44 5.55
N LEU A 4 44.81 35.13 5.36
CA LEU A 4 44.54 34.41 4.11
C LEU A 4 43.21 33.67 4.35
N LEU A 5 42.27 33.70 3.39
CA LEU A 5 41.73 32.49 2.76
C LEU A 5 40.54 32.77 1.82
N CYS A 6 40.61 32.08 0.68
CA CYS A 6 39.62 31.92 -0.38
C CYS A 6 38.27 31.43 0.14
N VAL A 7 37.17 31.92 -0.43
CA VAL A 7 35.87 31.22 -0.38
C VAL A 7 35.36 31.11 -1.81
N GLY A 8 35.49 29.89 -2.34
CA GLY A 8 35.09 29.51 -3.68
C GLY A 8 33.59 29.31 -3.84
N ALA A 9 33.17 29.42 -5.09
CA ALA A 9 31.83 29.16 -5.58
C ALA A 9 31.39 27.70 -5.31
N LEU A 10 30.19 27.55 -4.75
CA LEU A 10 29.45 26.29 -4.71
C LEU A 10 28.01 26.58 -5.13
N ALA A 11 27.75 26.37 -6.41
CA ALA A 11 26.40 26.29 -6.96
C ALA A 11 25.75 24.99 -6.45
N LEU A 12 25.00 25.11 -5.36
CA LEU A 12 24.11 24.05 -4.91
C LEU A 12 22.86 24.07 -5.78
N GLY A 13 22.85 23.24 -6.81
CA GLY A 13 21.63 22.83 -7.49
C GLY A 13 20.72 22.14 -6.48
N PHE A 14 19.69 22.86 -6.02
CA PHE A 14 18.58 22.28 -5.29
C PHE A 14 17.80 21.37 -6.24
N VAL A 15 18.19 20.09 -6.29
CA VAL A 15 17.30 19.04 -6.78
C VAL A 15 16.24 18.89 -5.68
N ALA A 16 15.13 19.62 -5.83
CA ALA A 16 13.98 19.40 -4.97
C ALA A 16 13.58 17.92 -5.11
N PRO A 17 13.45 17.16 -4.01
CA PRO A 17 12.81 15.85 -4.11
C PRO A 17 11.43 16.07 -4.75
N PRO A 18 10.95 15.16 -5.62
CA PRO A 18 9.59 15.26 -6.12
C PRO A 18 8.69 15.38 -4.90
N ALA A 19 7.91 16.46 -4.84
CA ALA A 19 6.88 16.63 -3.84
C ALA A 19 6.13 15.30 -3.78
N GLY A 20 6.19 14.62 -2.64
CA GLY A 20 5.56 13.31 -2.47
C GLY A 20 4.14 13.44 -2.96
N ALA A 21 3.81 12.72 -4.04
CA ALA A 21 2.48 12.76 -4.60
C ALA A 21 1.56 12.27 -3.48
N ALA A 22 0.77 13.20 -2.93
CA ALA A 22 -0.23 12.84 -1.94
C ALA A 22 -1.11 11.78 -2.60
N MET A 23 -1.18 10.61 -1.99
CA MET A 23 -1.99 9.50 -2.48
C MET A 23 -3.42 9.99 -2.71
N GLY A 24 -3.98 9.72 -3.89
CA GLY A 24 -5.32 10.13 -4.23
C GLY A 24 -6.34 9.45 -3.32
N LEU A 25 -7.50 10.08 -3.10
CA LEU A 25 -8.58 9.49 -2.30
C LEU A 25 -9.03 8.14 -2.86
N GLU A 26 -9.08 7.99 -4.18
CA GLU A 26 -9.43 6.73 -4.85
C GLU A 26 -8.40 5.63 -4.58
N GLU A 27 -7.11 5.97 -4.59
CA GLU A 27 -6.02 5.04 -4.29
C GLU A 27 -6.06 4.61 -2.82
N MET A 28 -6.30 5.55 -1.90
CA MET A 28 -6.48 5.25 -0.48
C MET A 28 -7.66 4.31 -0.23
N GLN A 29 -8.80 4.52 -0.91
CA GLN A 29 -9.98 3.66 -0.78
C GLN A 29 -9.70 2.26 -1.33
N ALA A 30 -9.09 2.16 -2.51
CA ALA A 30 -8.70 0.89 -3.10
C ALA A 30 -7.71 0.12 -2.22
N ALA A 31 -6.72 0.83 -1.67
CA ALA A 31 -5.72 0.28 -0.75
C ALA A 31 -6.34 -0.20 0.57
N SER A 32 -7.28 0.56 1.14
CA SER A 32 -8.02 0.15 2.35
C SER A 32 -8.86 -1.09 2.09
N GLY A 33 -9.62 -1.13 0.98
CA GLY A 33 -10.43 -2.28 0.62
C GLY A 33 -9.59 -3.53 0.36
N LEU A 34 -8.41 -3.37 -0.24
CA LEU A 34 -7.48 -4.47 -0.41
C LEU A 34 -6.89 -4.94 0.92
N ALA A 35 -6.53 -4.02 1.83
CA ALA A 35 -6.09 -4.37 3.18
C ALA A 35 -7.17 -5.18 3.92
N ASP A 36 -8.45 -4.79 3.82
CA ASP A 36 -9.59 -5.52 4.38
C ASP A 36 -9.67 -6.97 3.87
N ILE A 37 -9.52 -7.16 2.57
CA ILE A 37 -9.46 -8.48 1.93
C ILE A 37 -8.31 -9.29 2.51
N LEU A 38 -7.09 -8.75 2.48
CA LEU A 38 -5.89 -9.47 2.91
C LEU A 38 -5.94 -9.86 4.39
N THR A 39 -6.47 -9.01 5.28
CA THR A 39 -6.62 -9.35 6.70
C THR A 39 -7.74 -10.35 6.97
N SER A 40 -8.76 -10.40 6.11
CA SER A 40 -9.90 -11.30 6.28
C SER A 40 -9.59 -12.74 5.83
N ALA A 41 -8.60 -12.94 4.96
CA ALA A 41 -8.30 -14.23 4.32
C ALA A 41 -8.25 -15.40 5.31
N GLU A 42 -7.41 -15.29 6.36
CA GLU A 42 -7.26 -16.33 7.38
C GLU A 42 -8.58 -16.61 8.12
N HIS A 43 -9.28 -15.57 8.55
CA HIS A 43 -10.52 -15.70 9.32
C HIS A 43 -11.69 -16.21 8.47
N CYS A 44 -11.69 -15.91 7.18
CA CYS A 44 -12.75 -16.24 6.24
C CYS A 44 -12.46 -17.48 5.40
N GLY A 45 -11.36 -18.19 5.66
CA GLY A 45 -11.05 -19.50 5.09
C GLY A 45 -10.82 -19.47 3.58
N TYR A 46 -10.14 -18.44 3.07
CA TYR A 46 -9.63 -18.42 1.70
C TYR A 46 -8.16 -18.04 1.70
N THR A 47 -7.43 -18.50 0.68
CA THR A 47 -6.00 -18.24 0.53
C THR A 47 -5.78 -17.22 -0.57
N VAL A 48 -4.89 -16.27 -0.33
CA VAL A 48 -4.47 -15.29 -1.33
C VAL A 48 -3.36 -15.90 -2.19
N ASP A 49 -3.46 -15.77 -3.50
CA ASP A 49 -2.37 -16.09 -4.44
C ASP A 49 -1.42 -14.89 -4.50
N ASP A 50 -0.20 -15.08 -3.96
CA ASP A 50 0.82 -14.03 -3.88
C ASP A 50 1.24 -13.49 -5.25
N GLN A 51 1.26 -14.34 -6.29
CA GLN A 51 1.62 -13.92 -7.63
C GLN A 51 0.49 -13.09 -8.25
N ALA A 52 -0.76 -13.54 -8.10
CA ALA A 52 -1.92 -12.79 -8.55
C ALA A 52 -2.05 -11.44 -7.81
N LEU A 53 -1.74 -11.41 -6.51
CA LEU A 53 -1.72 -10.19 -5.72
C LEU A 53 -0.66 -9.20 -6.22
N GLN A 54 0.56 -9.66 -6.51
CA GLN A 54 1.60 -8.82 -7.10
C GLN A 54 1.18 -8.25 -8.46
N ASN A 55 0.60 -9.09 -9.31
CA ASN A 55 0.07 -8.66 -10.61
C ASN A 55 -1.05 -7.62 -10.44
N TYR A 56 -1.91 -7.78 -9.44
CA TYR A 56 -2.97 -6.81 -9.12
C TYR A 56 -2.37 -5.46 -8.70
N PHE A 57 -1.33 -5.45 -7.85
CA PHE A 57 -0.66 -4.21 -7.46
C PHE A 57 -0.15 -3.44 -8.68
N VAL A 58 0.57 -4.11 -9.58
CA VAL A 58 1.11 -3.48 -10.80
C VAL A 58 -0.03 -3.02 -11.73
N ALA A 59 -1.03 -3.87 -11.97
CA ALA A 59 -2.14 -3.57 -12.88
C ALA A 59 -2.99 -2.38 -12.41
N LYS A 60 -3.09 -2.17 -11.10
CA LYS A 60 -3.85 -1.07 -10.48
C LYS A 60 -2.98 0.11 -10.07
N LYS A 61 -1.67 0.08 -10.36
CA LYS A 61 -0.70 1.11 -9.95
C LYS A 61 -0.66 1.32 -8.42
N LEU A 62 -0.87 0.24 -7.66
CA LEU A 62 -0.80 0.20 -6.21
C LEU A 62 0.58 -0.25 -5.69
N ASP A 63 1.54 -0.44 -6.60
CA ASP A 63 2.91 -0.93 -6.33
C ASP A 63 3.89 0.17 -5.90
N THR A 64 3.40 1.38 -5.62
CA THR A 64 4.26 2.47 -5.11
C THR A 64 4.62 2.26 -3.63
N PRO A 65 5.80 2.73 -3.18
CA PRO A 65 6.20 2.62 -1.78
C PRO A 65 5.19 3.22 -0.80
N GLU A 66 4.57 4.33 -1.16
CA GLU A 66 3.58 5.03 -0.34
C GLU A 66 2.30 4.21 -0.18
N ILE A 67 1.78 3.62 -1.27
CA ILE A 67 0.56 2.80 -1.25
C ILE A 67 0.82 1.49 -0.49
N LEU A 68 1.94 0.83 -0.75
CA LEU A 68 2.30 -0.40 -0.05
C LEU A 68 2.48 -0.17 1.46
N ALA A 69 3.06 0.98 1.86
CA ALA A 69 3.15 1.38 3.26
C ALA A 69 1.75 1.59 3.88
N PHE A 70 0.85 2.25 3.18
CA PHE A 70 -0.52 2.47 3.63
C PHE A 70 -1.32 1.16 3.79
N ILE A 71 -1.20 0.23 2.83
CA ILE A 71 -1.84 -1.09 2.91
C ILE A 71 -1.32 -1.84 4.14
N LYS A 72 0.00 -1.86 4.33
CA LYS A 72 0.62 -2.52 5.48
C LYS A 72 0.15 -1.93 6.82
N ASP A 73 0.06 -0.60 6.92
CA ASP A 73 -0.42 0.07 8.13
C ASP A 73 -1.91 -0.20 8.38
N SER A 74 -2.73 -0.15 7.32
CA SER A 74 -4.15 -0.51 7.37
C SER A 74 -4.38 -1.95 7.84
N MET A 75 -3.56 -2.88 7.36
CA MET A 75 -3.60 -4.27 7.82
C MET A 75 -3.21 -4.39 9.30
N ALA A 76 -2.19 -3.65 9.74
CA ALA A 76 -1.77 -3.66 11.15
C ALA A 76 -2.87 -3.12 12.08
N GLY A 77 -3.57 -2.06 11.68
CA GLY A 77 -4.71 -1.52 12.43
C GLY A 77 -5.88 -2.49 12.56
N LYS A 78 -6.14 -3.30 11.53
CA LYS A 78 -7.27 -4.24 11.46
C LYS A 78 -7.04 -5.57 12.16
N LYS A 79 -5.78 -5.98 12.36
CA LYS A 79 -5.45 -7.22 13.11
C LYS A 79 -5.93 -7.23 14.57
N PHE A 80 -6.27 -6.06 15.12
CA PHE A 80 -6.80 -5.91 16.47
C PHE A 80 -8.32 -5.74 16.53
N SER A 81 -9.00 -5.81 15.39
CA SER A 81 -10.46 -5.67 15.30
C SER A 81 -11.19 -7.00 15.52
N GLU A 82 -12.49 -6.91 15.82
CA GLU A 82 -13.38 -8.05 16.00
C GLU A 82 -13.36 -8.98 14.78
N LYS A 83 -13.52 -10.29 15.00
CA LYS A 83 -13.52 -11.29 13.94
C LYS A 83 -14.64 -10.99 12.93
N PRO A 84 -14.36 -11.05 11.60
CA PRO A 84 -15.40 -10.83 10.59
C PRO A 84 -16.59 -11.78 10.72
N ASN A 85 -17.80 -11.25 10.56
CA ASN A 85 -19.03 -12.05 10.50
C ASN A 85 -19.21 -12.74 9.13
N SER A 86 -20.24 -13.58 8.98
CA SER A 86 -20.44 -14.35 7.74
C SER A 86 -20.67 -13.47 6.50
N SER A 87 -21.34 -12.33 6.65
CA SER A 87 -21.61 -11.40 5.56
C SER A 87 -20.34 -10.69 5.12
N GLU A 88 -19.51 -10.26 6.07
CA GLU A 88 -18.18 -9.68 5.81
C GLU A 88 -17.27 -10.69 5.11
N CYS A 89 -17.26 -11.95 5.56
CA CYS A 89 -16.51 -13.00 4.88
C CYS A 89 -17.03 -13.29 3.46
N THR A 90 -18.34 -13.22 3.23
CA THR A 90 -18.92 -13.40 1.89
C THR A 90 -18.50 -12.27 0.96
N LEU A 91 -18.57 -11.03 1.42
CA LEU A 91 -18.14 -9.86 0.65
C LEU A 91 -16.64 -9.90 0.37
N SER A 92 -15.84 -10.18 1.40
CA SER A 92 -14.39 -10.26 1.32
C SER A 92 -13.94 -11.33 0.31
N ARG A 93 -14.47 -12.55 0.41
CA ARG A 93 -14.19 -13.63 -0.52
C ARG A 93 -14.66 -13.31 -1.94
N SER A 94 -15.86 -12.78 -2.10
CA SER A 94 -16.40 -12.43 -3.43
C SER A 94 -15.57 -11.34 -4.10
N THR A 95 -15.07 -10.38 -3.32
CA THR A 95 -14.20 -9.31 -3.83
C THR A 95 -12.81 -9.85 -4.17
N ALA A 96 -12.21 -10.68 -3.31
CA ALA A 96 -10.95 -11.35 -3.60
C ALA A 96 -11.02 -12.18 -4.89
N ALA A 97 -12.14 -12.89 -5.09
CA ALA A 97 -12.39 -13.66 -6.31
C ALA A 97 -12.54 -12.76 -7.54
N SER A 98 -13.27 -11.64 -7.43
CA SER A 98 -13.52 -10.74 -8.56
C SER A 98 -12.27 -9.99 -9.02
N ILE A 99 -11.34 -9.72 -8.10
CA ILE A 99 -10.03 -9.16 -8.42
C ILE A 99 -8.99 -10.23 -8.79
N GLY A 100 -9.37 -11.51 -8.73
CA GLY A 100 -8.56 -12.63 -9.19
C GLY A 100 -7.38 -13.00 -8.29
N VAL A 101 -7.45 -12.71 -6.98
CA VAL A 101 -6.32 -12.94 -6.04
C VAL A 101 -6.50 -14.16 -5.14
N ILE A 102 -7.46 -15.04 -5.41
CA ILE A 102 -7.64 -16.28 -4.62
C ILE A 102 -6.86 -17.44 -5.26
N ALA A 103 -6.14 -18.20 -4.44
CA ALA A 103 -5.50 -19.45 -4.85
C ALA A 103 -6.57 -20.54 -5.10
N GLN A 104 -6.49 -21.20 -6.27
CA GLN A 104 -7.41 -22.28 -6.67
C GLN A 104 -7.31 -23.52 -5.79
#